data_AF-A0A0G1PLR1-F1
#
_entry.id   AF-A0A0G1PLR1-F1
#
_cell.length_a   1.000
_cell.length_b   1.000
_cell.length_c   1.000
_cell.angle_alpha   90.00
_cell.angle_beta   90.00
_cell.angle_gamma   90.00
#
_symmetry.space_group_name_H-M   'P 1'
#
loop_
_entity.id
_entity.type
_entity.pdbx_description
1 polymer ?
#
loop_
_entity_poly.entity_id
_entity_poly.type
_entity_poly.pdbx_seq_one_letter_code
_entity_poly.pdbx_strand_id
1 'polypeptide(L)'
;MSDPIFSEVLKNAPPIHVFSKSEGEFFLRPEPGDSAFARQSQGNHFVSGDGTKESPLLLPAMDVSLHYGIVFLWYWARKNIGLSVYIQADNAVDWVLHASEFGVMAEDGGFTKLVP
;
A
#
# COMPACT_ATOMS: atom_id res chain seq x y z
N MET A 1 -12.81 -11.01 -13.98
CA MET A 1 -13.37 -10.39 -12.76
C MET A 1 -13.34 -8.88 -12.95
N SER A 2 -14.36 -8.16 -12.51
CA SER A 2 -14.35 -6.69 -12.49
C SER A 2 -13.33 -6.18 -11.48
N ASP A 3 -12.64 -5.08 -11.78
CA ASP A 3 -11.77 -4.44 -10.80
C ASP A 3 -12.58 -3.90 -9.61
N PRO A 4 -12.14 -4.14 -8.36
CA PRO A 4 -12.82 -3.60 -7.20
C PRO A 4 -12.77 -2.07 -7.22
N ILE A 5 -13.74 -1.42 -6.61
CA ILE A 5 -13.80 0.04 -6.50
C ILE A 5 -12.85 0.46 -5.36
N PHE A 6 -11.95 1.43 -5.61
CA PHE A 6 -10.97 1.87 -4.60
C PHE A 6 -11.60 2.25 -3.26
N SER A 7 -12.70 2.99 -3.28
CA SER A 7 -13.41 3.40 -2.06
C SER A 7 -13.96 2.21 -1.26
N GLU A 8 -14.32 1.10 -1.92
CA GLU A 8 -14.77 -0.12 -1.25
C GLU A 8 -13.60 -0.91 -0.68
N VAL A 9 -12.49 -0.99 -1.42
CA VAL A 9 -11.24 -1.58 -0.93
C VAL A 9 -10.81 -0.85 0.33
N LEU A 10 -10.66 0.47 0.28
CA LEU A 10 -10.17 1.25 1.42
C LEU A 10 -11.11 1.13 2.64
N LYS A 11 -12.43 1.20 2.42
CA LYS A 11 -13.40 1.07 3.50
C LYS A 11 -13.31 -0.27 4.23
N ASN A 12 -12.98 -1.34 3.51
CA ASN A 12 -12.92 -2.70 4.05
C ASN A 12 -11.49 -3.18 4.31
N ALA A 13 -10.47 -2.36 4.04
CA ALA A 13 -9.08 -2.75 4.16
C ALA A 13 -8.74 -3.04 5.64
N PRO A 14 -8.32 -4.26 5.98
CA PRO A 14 -7.86 -4.57 7.33
C PRO A 14 -6.54 -3.82 7.63
N PRO A 15 -6.06 -3.87 8.89
CA PRO A 15 -4.71 -3.44 9.20
C PRO A 15 -3.67 -4.14 8.32
N ILE A 16 -2.68 -3.38 7.87
CA ILE A 16 -1.59 -3.89 7.02
C ILE A 16 -0.51 -4.43 7.94
N HIS A 17 -0.18 -5.71 7.76
CA HIS A 17 0.93 -6.34 8.42
C HIS A 17 2.22 -5.83 7.79
N VAL A 18 3.13 -5.36 8.64
CA VAL A 18 4.45 -4.86 8.27
C VAL A 18 5.49 -5.53 9.16
N PHE A 19 6.64 -5.80 8.56
CA PHE A 19 7.83 -6.23 9.28
C PHE A 19 8.95 -5.21 9.09
N SER A 20 9.36 -4.56 10.17
CA SER A 20 10.53 -3.68 10.22
C SER A 20 11.72 -4.41 10.82
N LYS A 21 12.92 -4.18 10.27
CA LYS A 21 14.16 -4.74 10.83
C LYS A 21 14.51 -4.11 12.17
N SER A 22 14.10 -2.87 12.40
CA SER A 22 14.35 -2.11 13.63
C SER A 22 13.27 -2.31 14.69
N GLU A 23 11.99 -2.45 14.30
CA GLU A 23 10.87 -2.52 15.26
C GLU A 23 10.22 -3.91 15.36
N GLY A 24 10.53 -4.84 14.45
CA GLY A 24 9.89 -6.15 14.37
C GLY A 24 8.55 -6.13 13.63
N GLU A 25 7.68 -7.10 13.93
CA GLU A 25 6.34 -7.22 13.34
C GLU A 25 5.34 -6.23 13.97
N PHE A 26 4.55 -5.54 13.16
CA PHE A 26 3.48 -4.66 13.62
C PHE A 26 2.39 -4.45 12.55
N PHE A 27 1.32 -3.73 12.92
CA PHE A 27 0.19 -3.46 12.04
C PHE A 27 -0.05 -1.97 11.85
N LEU A 28 0.00 -1.51 10.60
CA LEU A 28 -0.49 -0.19 10.21
C LEU A 28 -2.03 -0.22 10.16
N ARG A 29 -2.67 0.68 10.89
CA ARG A 29 -4.13 0.70 11.03
C ARG A 29 -4.75 1.82 10.20
N PRO A 30 -5.97 1.63 9.67
CA PRO A 30 -6.71 2.72 9.05
C PRO A 30 -6.99 3.82 10.07
N GLU A 31 -6.85 5.07 9.64
CA GLU A 31 -7.17 6.24 10.43
C GLU A 31 -8.53 6.85 10.02
N PRO A 32 -9.24 7.54 10.93
CA PRO A 32 -10.53 8.16 10.60
C PRO A 32 -10.49 9.12 9.40
N GLY A 33 -9.34 9.73 9.11
CA GLY A 33 -9.14 10.66 7.99
C GLY A 33 -9.06 10.00 6.61
N ASP A 34 -8.64 8.73 6.53
CA ASP A 34 -8.35 8.05 5.27
C ASP A 34 -9.57 7.95 4.35
N SER A 35 -10.74 7.77 4.93
CA SER A 35 -12.02 7.69 4.21
C SER A 35 -12.40 8.97 3.47
N ALA A 36 -11.89 10.13 3.91
CA ALA A 36 -12.12 11.40 3.23
C ALA A 36 -11.25 11.53 1.96
N PHE A 37 -10.04 10.99 2.00
CA PHE A 37 -9.09 11.03 0.88
C PHE A 37 -9.47 10.08 -0.27
N ALA A 38 -10.15 8.97 0.02
CA ALA A 38 -10.71 8.06 -1.00
C ALA A 38 -11.65 8.77 -2.00
N ARG A 39 -12.26 9.89 -1.61
CA ARG A 39 -13.14 10.69 -2.47
C ARG A 39 -12.38 11.70 -3.32
N GLN A 40 -11.12 11.99 -3.00
CA GLN A 40 -10.33 13.07 -3.61
C GLN A 40 -9.20 12.56 -4.52
N SER A 41 -8.75 11.31 -4.39
CA SER A 41 -7.60 10.81 -5.15
C SER A 41 -7.94 10.42 -6.60
N GLN A 42 -8.00 11.41 -7.49
CA GLN A 42 -7.77 11.26 -8.94
C GLN A 42 -6.62 12.15 -9.46
N GLY A 43 -5.71 12.59 -8.58
CA GLY A 43 -4.50 13.34 -8.97
C GLY A 43 -3.29 12.42 -9.09
N ASN A 44 -2.82 12.17 -10.32
CA ASN A 44 -1.57 11.48 -10.61
C ASN A 44 -0.36 12.33 -10.17
N HIS A 45 -0.01 12.25 -8.91
CA HIS A 45 1.33 12.53 -8.41
C HIS A 45 1.69 11.35 -7.48
N PHE A 46 2.93 11.16 -7.07
CA PHE A 46 3.30 10.18 -6.03
C PHE A 46 3.52 8.72 -6.50
N VAL A 47 4.39 8.51 -7.49
CA VAL A 47 5.11 7.23 -7.62
C VAL A 47 6.51 7.52 -8.18
N SER A 48 7.54 7.20 -7.41
CA SER A 48 8.91 7.06 -7.90
C SER A 48 9.37 5.61 -7.69
N GLY A 49 10.32 5.16 -8.52
CA GLY A 49 10.71 3.75 -8.59
C GLY A 49 10.01 3.01 -9.73
N ASP A 50 10.43 1.78 -10.00
CA ASP A 50 9.86 0.92 -11.06
C ASP A 50 9.08 -0.28 -10.50
N GLY A 51 9.05 -0.43 -9.17
CA GLY A 51 8.33 -1.48 -8.48
C GLY A 51 9.11 -2.78 -8.33
N THR A 52 10.41 -2.78 -8.62
CA THR A 52 11.32 -3.89 -8.27
C THR A 52 11.73 -3.84 -6.80
N LYS A 53 12.34 -4.90 -6.28
CA LYS A 53 12.80 -4.93 -4.87
C LYS A 53 13.92 -3.91 -4.63
N GLU A 54 14.74 -3.67 -5.64
CA GLU A 54 15.85 -2.72 -5.65
C GLU A 54 15.39 -1.27 -5.86
N SER A 55 14.22 -1.08 -6.47
CA SER A 55 13.63 0.23 -6.78
C SER A 55 12.11 0.19 -6.54
N PRO A 56 11.68 0.03 -5.27
CA PRO A 56 10.27 -0.10 -4.92
C PRO A 56 9.50 1.19 -5.25
N LEU A 57 8.19 1.06 -5.44
CA LEU A 57 7.30 2.20 -5.56
C LEU A 57 7.28 2.95 -4.22
N LEU A 58 7.72 4.20 -4.26
CA LEU A 58 7.80 5.04 -3.07
C LEU A 58 6.51 5.81 -2.86
N LEU A 59 5.99 5.73 -1.64
CA LEU A 59 5.06 6.70 -1.10
C LEU A 59 5.86 7.90 -0.54
N PRO A 60 5.79 9.11 -1.10
CA PRO A 60 6.40 10.28 -0.47
C PRO A 60 5.68 10.61 0.84
N ALA A 61 6.30 11.47 1.66
CA ALA A 61 5.63 12.03 2.83
C ALA A 61 4.35 12.78 2.39
N MET A 62 3.21 12.37 2.95
CA MET A 62 1.88 12.89 2.63
C MET A 62 1.13 13.22 3.92
N ASP A 63 0.13 14.11 3.84
CA ASP A 63 -0.77 14.45 4.96
C ASP A 63 -1.84 13.35 5.20
N VAL A 64 -1.52 12.08 4.93
CA VAL A 64 -2.42 10.92 5.06
C VAL A 64 -1.71 9.79 5.80
N SER A 65 -2.47 8.83 6.33
CA SER A 65 -1.88 7.68 7.01
C SER A 65 -1.07 6.81 6.04
N LEU A 66 -0.04 6.13 6.56
CA LEU A 66 0.72 5.14 5.79
C LEU A 66 -0.18 3.98 5.31
N HIS A 67 -1.20 3.63 6.08
CA HIS A 67 -2.18 2.62 5.69
C HIS A 67 -2.87 3.00 4.39
N TYR A 68 -3.43 4.21 4.32
CA TYR A 68 -4.05 4.73 3.10
C TYR A 68 -3.09 4.71 1.91
N GLY A 69 -1.85 5.20 2.12
CA GLY A 69 -0.85 5.28 1.06
C GLY A 69 -0.53 3.92 0.44
N ILE A 70 -0.36 2.88 1.26
CA ILE A 70 -0.07 1.53 0.78
C ILE A 70 -1.27 0.94 0.04
N VAL A 71 -2.50 1.10 0.56
CA VAL A 71 -3.72 0.64 -0.12
C VAL A 71 -3.87 1.33 -1.48
N PHE A 72 -3.57 2.63 -1.56
CA PHE A 72 -3.58 3.39 -2.80
C PHE A 72 -2.54 2.87 -3.80
N LEU A 73 -1.28 2.71 -3.40
CA LEU A 73 -0.22 2.23 -4.28
C LEU A 73 -0.48 0.81 -4.77
N TRP A 74 -0.99 -0.08 -3.90
CA TRP A 74 -1.45 -1.41 -4.30
C TRP A 74 -2.53 -1.33 -5.39
N TYR A 75 -3.55 -0.49 -5.17
CA TYR A 75 -4.66 -0.33 -6.12
C TYR A 75 -4.21 0.26 -7.46
N TRP A 76 -3.31 1.24 -7.40
CA TRP A 76 -2.75 1.88 -8.58
C TRP A 76 -1.86 0.92 -9.37
N ALA A 77 -0.95 0.19 -8.70
CA ALA A 77 -0.06 -0.77 -9.36
C ALA A 77 -0.86 -1.87 -10.07
N ARG A 78 -1.90 -2.38 -9.39
CA ARG A 78 -2.87 -3.33 -9.92
C ARG A 78 -3.47 -2.88 -11.25
N LYS A 79 -3.76 -1.58 -11.40
CA LYS A 79 -4.39 -1.02 -12.60
C LYS A 79 -3.42 -0.68 -13.73
N ASN A 80 -2.17 -0.34 -13.42
CA ASN A 80 -1.30 0.34 -14.38
C ASN A 80 -0.08 -0.46 -14.82
N ILE A 81 0.59 -1.17 -13.92
CA ILE A 81 1.92 -1.76 -14.20
C ILE A 81 2.03 -3.25 -13.88
N GLY A 82 1.10 -3.78 -13.09
CA GLY A 82 1.08 -5.20 -12.72
C GLY A 82 1.02 -5.39 -11.21
N LEU A 83 0.62 -6.60 -10.83
CA LEU A 83 0.29 -6.93 -9.45
C LEU A 83 1.45 -7.49 -8.63
N SER A 84 2.62 -7.69 -9.22
CA SER A 84 3.82 -8.16 -8.53
C SER A 84 4.84 -7.03 -8.43
N VAL A 85 4.57 -6.06 -7.58
CA VAL A 85 5.44 -4.89 -7.35
C VAL A 85 5.81 -4.77 -5.89
N TYR A 86 6.91 -4.08 -5.61
CA TYR A 86 7.36 -3.76 -4.27
C TYR A 86 6.99 -2.32 -3.92
N ILE A 87 6.55 -2.08 -2.69
CA ILE A 87 6.08 -0.80 -2.17
C ILE A 87 6.86 -0.48 -0.89
N GLN A 88 7.37 0.75 -0.77
CA GLN A 88 8.04 1.24 0.43
C GLN A 88 7.46 2.60 0.83
N ALA A 89 7.21 2.79 2.12
CA ALA A 89 6.66 4.04 2.63
C ALA A 89 7.77 5.01 3.03
N ASP A 90 8.04 6.00 2.20
CA ASP A 90 9.19 6.91 2.33
C ASP A 90 10.56 6.18 2.38
N ASN A 91 11.63 6.87 2.06
CA ASN A 91 12.99 6.31 2.10
C ASN A 91 13.51 6.11 3.53
N ALA A 92 12.81 6.65 4.54
CA ALA A 92 13.20 6.57 5.94
C ALA A 92 12.80 5.24 6.61
N VAL A 93 11.87 4.47 6.02
CA VAL A 93 11.48 3.16 6.57
C VAL A 93 12.38 2.05 6.05
N ASP A 94 12.64 1.07 6.89
CA ASP A 94 13.55 -0.04 6.61
C ASP A 94 12.85 -1.31 6.06
N TRP A 95 11.56 -1.19 5.74
CA TRP A 95 10.71 -2.28 5.30
C TRP A 95 10.15 -2.06 3.90
N VAL A 96 9.90 -3.17 3.19
CA VAL A 96 9.33 -3.18 1.84
C VAL A 96 8.23 -4.24 1.78
N LEU A 97 7.10 -3.91 1.15
CA LEU A 97 5.96 -4.80 1.00
C LEU A 97 5.87 -5.29 -0.45
N HIS A 98 5.62 -6.58 -0.64
CA HIS A 98 5.31 -7.15 -1.93
C HIS A 98 3.80 -7.12 -2.17
N ALA A 99 3.35 -6.34 -3.15
CA ALA A 99 1.98 -6.38 -3.61
C ALA A 99 1.71 -7.65 -4.42
N SER A 100 0.49 -8.19 -4.29
CA SER A 100 -0.06 -9.30 -5.06
C SER A 100 -1.49 -8.99 -5.49
N GLU A 101 -2.09 -9.85 -6.31
CA GLU A 101 -3.47 -9.66 -6.77
C GLU A 101 -4.52 -9.60 -5.65
N PHE A 102 -4.21 -10.20 -4.50
CA PHE A 102 -5.11 -10.30 -3.36
C PHE A 102 -4.83 -9.27 -2.27
N GLY A 103 -3.63 -8.68 -2.23
CA GLY A 103 -3.23 -7.81 -1.13
C GLY A 103 -1.74 -7.52 -1.10
N VAL A 104 -1.17 -7.37 0.09
CA VAL A 104 0.25 -7.05 0.30
C VAL A 104 0.88 -8.03 1.30
N MET A 105 2.15 -8.38 1.08
CA MET A 105 2.93 -9.30 1.90
C MET A 105 4.15 -8.59 2.47
N ALA A 106 4.38 -8.72 3.77
CA ALA A 106 5.57 -8.27 4.47
C ALA A 106 6.77 -9.20 4.22
N GLU A 107 7.99 -8.72 4.50
CA GLU A 107 9.23 -9.48 4.24
C GLU A 107 9.32 -10.80 5.03
N ASP A 108 8.65 -10.89 6.18
CA ASP A 108 8.58 -12.09 7.02
C ASP A 108 7.56 -13.13 6.53
N GLY A 109 6.82 -12.84 5.45
CA GLY A 109 5.76 -13.68 4.89
C GLY A 109 4.36 -13.36 5.42
N GLY A 110 4.23 -12.38 6.32
CA GLY A 110 2.95 -11.89 6.79
C GLY A 110 2.09 -11.31 5.68
N PHE A 111 0.84 -11.77 5.51
CA PHE A 111 -0.01 -11.36 4.39
C PHE A 111 -1.29 -10.62 4.83
N THR A 112 -1.55 -9.47 4.22
CA THR A 112 -2.77 -8.69 4.38
C THR A 112 -3.61 -8.73 3.10
N LYS A 113 -4.77 -9.37 3.16
CA LYS A 113 -5.75 -9.43 2.07
C LYS A 113 -6.49 -8.09 1.94
N LEU A 114 -6.49 -7.50 0.73
CA LEU A 114 -7.17 -6.23 0.40
C LEU A 114 -8.36 -6.42 -0.56
N VAL A 115 -8.42 -7.56 -1.25
CA VAL A 115 -9.61 -7.94 -2.03
C VAL A 115 -10.59 -8.70 -1.11
N PRO A 116 -11.86 -8.26 -0.99
CA PRO A 116 -12.88 -8.98 -0.23
C PRO A 116 -13.03 -10.45 -0.66
#